data_AF-A0A2V5KB62-F1
#
_entry.id   AF-A0A2V5KB62-F1
#
_cell.length_a   1.000
_cell.length_b   1.000
_cell.length_c   1.000
_cell.angle_alpha   90.00
_cell.angle_beta   90.00
_cell.angle_gamma   90.00
#
_symmetry.space_group_name_H-M   'P 1'
#
loop_
_entity.id
_entity.type
_entity.pdbx_description
1 polymer ?
#
loop_
_entity_poly.entity_id
_entity_poly.type
_entity_poly.pdbx_seq_one_letter_code
_entity_poly.pdbx_strand_id
1 'polypeptide(L)'
;MCAKIQLLSLDFDGTLVSHAGEPVLNIQCMELIRGLQKDGAIWAINTGRSVDLLESGLADFSFPIRPDFILTNERDVFRPGQNGGKWEAFGDWNERCAREHLDLFNSSRSVLADVVGFVSQKTKARVIYETNEPIGLIANNEEEM
;
A
#
# COMPACT_ATOMS: atom_id res chain seq x y z
N MET A 1 15.25 30.14 -4.86
CA MET A 1 13.98 29.56 -5.34
C MET A 1 13.68 28.35 -4.48
N CYS A 2 12.52 28.29 -3.83
CA CYS A 2 12.11 27.08 -3.10
C CYS A 2 11.79 26.00 -4.15
N ALA A 3 12.24 24.76 -3.92
CA ALA A 3 11.96 23.66 -4.85
C ALA A 3 10.43 23.43 -4.91
N LYS A 4 9.86 23.46 -6.12
CA LYS A 4 8.44 23.15 -6.32
C LYS A 4 8.25 21.64 -6.09
N ILE A 5 7.26 21.27 -5.28
CA ILE A 5 6.91 19.86 -5.07
C ILE A 5 6.49 19.25 -6.42
N GLN A 6 7.04 18.10 -6.76
CA GLN A 6 6.77 17.39 -8.02
C GLN A 6 6.00 16.09 -7.82
N LEU A 7 6.12 15.47 -6.64
CA LEU A 7 5.49 14.20 -6.31
C LEU A 7 5.05 14.22 -4.85
N LEU A 8 3.81 13.80 -4.60
CA LEU A 8 3.29 13.44 -3.29
C LEU A 8 2.96 11.95 -3.32
N SER A 9 3.62 11.15 -2.48
CA SER A 9 3.26 9.76 -2.23
C SER A 9 2.83 9.64 -0.78
N LEU A 10 1.53 9.43 -0.56
CA LEU A 10 0.95 9.43 0.78
C LEU A 10 0.37 8.07 1.11
N ASP A 11 0.57 7.65 2.34
CA ASP A 11 -0.11 6.48 2.88
C ASP A 11 -1.62 6.69 3.00
N PHE A 12 -2.39 5.60 3.00
CA PHE A 12 -3.84 5.63 3.09
C PHE A 12 -4.35 5.54 4.53
N ASP A 13 -4.11 4.39 5.17
CA ASP A 13 -4.71 4.03 6.45
C ASP A 13 -3.96 4.63 7.63
N GLY A 14 -4.60 5.52 8.39
CA GLY A 14 -3.97 6.27 9.47
C GLY A 14 -3.28 7.56 9.01
N THR A 15 -3.19 7.79 7.70
CA THR A 15 -2.60 8.99 7.09
C THR A 15 -3.67 9.85 6.39
N LEU A 16 -4.28 9.34 5.32
CA LEU A 16 -5.36 10.03 4.63
C LEU A 16 -6.72 9.74 5.29
N VAL A 17 -6.88 8.53 5.82
CA VAL A 17 -8.11 8.05 6.46
C VAL A 17 -7.84 7.74 7.92
N SER A 18 -8.54 8.41 8.83
CA SER A 18 -8.47 8.13 10.26
C SER A 18 -9.39 6.96 10.65
N HIS A 19 -8.85 5.98 11.37
CA HIS A 19 -9.61 4.84 11.90
C HIS A 19 -10.32 5.16 13.22
N ALA A 20 -9.86 6.18 13.95
CA ALA A 20 -10.27 6.46 15.32
C ALA A 20 -10.77 7.88 15.55
N GLY A 21 -10.71 8.76 14.53
CA GLY A 21 -11.03 10.18 14.67
C GLY A 21 -12.13 10.63 13.71
N GLU A 22 -12.95 11.57 14.19
CA GLU A 22 -13.84 12.37 13.34
C GLU A 22 -13.18 13.74 13.03
N PRO A 23 -13.15 14.19 11.75
CA PRO A 23 -13.65 13.50 10.57
C PRO A 23 -12.69 12.41 10.08
N VAL A 24 -13.26 11.36 9.48
CA VAL A 24 -12.50 10.24 8.87
C VAL A 24 -11.55 10.73 7.78
N LEU A 25 -11.94 11.77 7.03
CA LEU A 25 -11.16 12.41 5.96
C LEU A 25 -11.06 13.93 6.20
N ASN A 26 -9.84 14.48 6.14
CA ASN A 26 -9.65 15.92 6.29
C ASN A 26 -9.82 16.65 4.94
N ILE A 27 -10.93 17.37 4.78
CA ILE A 27 -11.26 18.09 3.54
C ILE A 27 -10.22 19.16 3.18
N GLN A 28 -9.65 19.88 4.16
CA GLN A 28 -8.65 20.91 3.88
C GLN A 28 -7.36 20.29 3.31
N CYS A 29 -6.95 19.13 3.84
CA CYS A 29 -5.83 18.37 3.29
C CYS A 29 -6.10 17.97 1.83
N MET A 30 -7.30 17.46 1.54
CA MET A 30 -7.68 17.06 0.18
C MET A 30 -7.67 18.22 -0.82
N GLU A 31 -8.11 19.42 -0.41
CA GLU A 31 -8.04 20.60 -1.27
C GLU A 31 -6.59 21.07 -1.53
N LEU A 32 -5.69 20.95 -0.53
CA LEU A 32 -4.27 21.23 -0.73
C LEU A 32 -3.63 20.27 -1.72
N ILE A 33 -3.92 18.97 -1.59
CA ILE A 33 -3.44 17.94 -2.53
C ILE A 33 -3.97 18.24 -3.94
N ARG A 34 -5.26 18.55 -4.07
CA ARG A 34 -5.87 18.96 -5.35
C ARG A 34 -5.17 20.17 -5.95
N GLY A 35 -4.84 21.18 -5.13
CA GLY A 35 -4.11 22.37 -5.58
C GLY A 35 -2.74 22.02 -6.16
N LEU A 36 -1.97 21.21 -5.44
CA LEU A 36 -0.66 20.73 -5.89
C LEU A 36 -0.76 19.91 -7.18
N GLN A 37 -1.77 19.04 -7.28
CA GLN A 37 -2.02 18.24 -8.46
C GLN A 37 -2.36 19.11 -9.68
N LYS A 38 -3.22 20.12 -9.52
CA LYS A 38 -3.54 21.11 -10.56
C LYS A 38 -2.33 21.92 -10.99
N ASP A 39 -1.42 22.20 -10.06
CA ASP A 39 -0.15 22.89 -10.35
C ASP A 39 0.90 21.99 -11.01
N GLY A 40 0.57 20.72 -11.28
CA GLY A 40 1.38 19.77 -12.03
C GLY A 40 2.22 18.83 -11.17
N ALA A 41 2.00 18.78 -9.85
CA ALA A 41 2.56 17.70 -9.03
C ALA A 41 1.81 16.39 -9.31
N ILE A 42 2.52 15.28 -9.33
CA ILE A 42 1.91 13.95 -9.35
C ILE A 42 1.49 13.60 -7.93
N TRP A 43 0.30 13.05 -7.76
CA TRP A 43 -0.14 12.51 -6.47
C TRP A 43 -0.41 11.00 -6.57
N ALA A 44 0.19 10.26 -5.66
CA ALA A 44 0.03 8.83 -5.51
C ALA A 44 -0.42 8.46 -4.09
N ILE A 45 -1.29 7.45 -4.00
CA ILE A 45 -1.56 6.74 -2.74
C ILE A 45 -0.64 5.53 -2.68
N ASN A 46 0.11 5.36 -1.59
CA ASN A 46 0.96 4.19 -1.36
C ASN A 46 0.47 3.41 -0.15
N THR A 47 0.02 2.17 -0.33
CA THR A 47 -0.65 1.42 0.72
C THR A 47 -0.35 -0.08 0.62
N GLY A 48 -0.43 -0.76 1.75
CA GLY A 48 -0.46 -2.22 1.82
C GLY A 48 -1.76 -2.86 1.29
N ARG A 49 -2.80 -2.07 1.00
CA ARG A 49 -4.04 -2.60 0.39
C ARG A 49 -3.78 -3.11 -1.02
N SER A 50 -4.55 -4.12 -1.43
CA SER A 50 -4.70 -4.50 -2.83
C SER A 50 -5.53 -3.46 -3.60
N VAL A 51 -5.54 -3.54 -4.93
CA VAL A 51 -6.33 -2.65 -5.80
C VAL A 51 -7.80 -2.66 -5.40
N ASP A 52 -8.43 -3.83 -5.27
CA ASP A 52 -9.86 -3.96 -4.95
C ASP A 52 -10.20 -3.35 -3.57
N LEU A 53 -9.34 -3.56 -2.58
CA LEU A 53 -9.52 -3.02 -1.22
C LEU A 53 -9.34 -1.50 -1.17
N LEU A 54 -8.43 -0.95 -1.98
CA LEU A 54 -8.26 0.49 -2.10
C LEU A 54 -9.44 1.12 -2.84
N GLU A 55 -9.90 0.53 -3.97
CA GLU A 55 -11.06 1.04 -4.71
C GLU A 55 -12.32 1.10 -3.83
N SER A 56 -12.54 0.06 -3.03
CA SER A 56 -13.65 0.01 -2.07
C SER A 56 -13.52 1.13 -1.03
N GLY A 57 -12.32 1.33 -0.46
CA GLY A 57 -12.07 2.44 0.49
C GLY A 57 -12.28 3.82 -0.12
N LEU A 58 -11.83 4.06 -1.36
CA LEU A 58 -12.04 5.34 -2.04
C LEU A 58 -13.54 5.63 -2.26
N ALA A 59 -14.32 4.60 -2.58
CA ALA A 59 -15.77 4.72 -2.74
C ALA A 59 -16.47 4.97 -1.39
N ASP A 60 -16.14 4.18 -0.36
CA ASP A 60 -16.76 4.26 0.97
C ASP A 60 -16.56 5.65 1.60
N PHE A 61 -15.37 6.24 1.44
CA PHE A 61 -15.07 7.57 1.97
C PHE A 61 -15.39 8.71 1.00
N SER A 62 -16.01 8.42 -0.15
CA SER A 62 -16.41 9.41 -1.17
C SER A 62 -15.26 10.36 -1.52
N PHE A 63 -14.09 9.80 -1.85
CA PHE A 63 -12.87 10.59 -2.05
C PHE A 63 -13.08 11.71 -3.09
N PRO A 64 -12.75 12.97 -2.76
CA PRO A 64 -13.11 14.13 -3.59
C PRO A 64 -12.19 14.33 -4.81
N ILE A 65 -11.09 13.59 -4.87
CA ILE A 65 -10.11 13.61 -5.96
C ILE A 65 -9.56 12.20 -6.19
N ARG A 66 -9.21 11.90 -7.44
CA ARG A 66 -8.59 10.64 -7.82
C ARG A 66 -7.06 10.82 -7.88
N PRO A 67 -6.26 9.90 -7.30
CA PRO A 67 -4.82 9.96 -7.44
C PRO A 67 -4.38 9.63 -8.88
N ASP A 68 -3.22 10.16 -9.29
CA ASP A 68 -2.61 9.89 -10.60
C ASP A 68 -2.02 8.48 -10.66
N PHE A 69 -1.60 7.94 -9.51
CA PHE A 69 -1.08 6.59 -9.36
C PHE A 69 -1.56 5.98 -8.04
N ILE A 70 -1.62 4.66 -8.01
CA ILE A 70 -1.72 3.91 -6.75
C ILE A 70 -0.55 2.94 -6.69
N LEU A 71 0.04 2.84 -5.50
CA LEU A 71 1.03 1.84 -5.14
C LEU A 71 0.34 0.91 -4.14
N THR A 72 0.14 -0.35 -4.54
CA THR A 72 -0.57 -1.36 -3.75
C THR A 72 0.38 -2.44 -3.28
N ASN A 73 0.02 -3.14 -2.21
CA ASN A 73 0.91 -4.10 -1.54
C ASN A 73 2.30 -3.52 -1.27
N GLU A 74 2.38 -2.18 -1.10
CA GLU A 74 3.60 -1.37 -0.93
C GLU A 74 4.66 -1.52 -2.05
N ARG A 75 4.32 -2.16 -3.18
CA ARG A 75 5.31 -2.50 -4.23
C ARG A 75 4.80 -2.36 -5.66
N ASP A 76 3.52 -2.64 -5.89
CA ASP A 76 2.95 -2.71 -7.23
C ASP A 76 2.43 -1.32 -7.65
N VAL A 77 2.77 -0.86 -8.85
CA VAL A 77 2.42 0.48 -9.35
C VAL A 77 1.33 0.37 -10.41
N PHE A 78 0.27 1.16 -10.24
CA PHE A 78 -0.82 1.26 -11.20
C PHE A 78 -1.13 2.71 -11.54
N ARG A 79 -1.61 2.91 -12.77
CA ARG A 79 -2.16 4.17 -13.26
C ARG A 79 -3.63 4.00 -13.64
N PRO A 80 -4.43 5.08 -13.71
CA PRO A 80 -5.77 5.00 -14.28
C PRO A 80 -5.68 4.49 -15.73
N GLY A 81 -6.53 3.54 -16.08
CA GLY A 81 -6.69 3.12 -17.46
C GLY A 81 -7.30 4.20 -18.34
N GLN A 82 -7.43 3.91 -19.63
CA GLN A 82 -7.99 4.87 -20.59
C GLN A 82 -9.35 5.40 -20.13
N ASN A 83 -9.58 6.71 -20.32
CA ASN A 83 -10.79 7.42 -19.90
C ASN A 83 -11.06 7.42 -18.37
N GLY A 84 -10.02 7.22 -17.54
CA GLY A 84 -10.18 7.17 -16.09
C GLY A 84 -10.85 5.88 -15.60
N GLY A 85 -10.75 4.80 -16.39
CA GLY A 85 -11.29 3.49 -16.08
C GLY A 85 -10.53 2.76 -14.97
N LYS A 86 -10.57 1.42 -15.02
CA LYS A 86 -9.90 0.55 -14.04
C LYS A 86 -8.40 0.84 -13.96
N TRP A 87 -7.80 0.52 -12.82
CA TRP A 87 -6.36 0.60 -12.63
C TRP A 87 -5.63 -0.39 -13.55
N GLU A 88 -4.58 0.09 -14.22
CA GLU A 88 -3.73 -0.68 -15.12
C GLU A 88 -2.30 -0.69 -14.58
N ALA A 89 -1.63 -1.84 -14.66
CA ALA A 89 -0.24 -1.97 -14.26
C ALA A 89 0.66 -0.97 -15.03
N PHE A 90 1.61 -0.36 -14.34
CA PHE A 90 2.50 0.61 -14.94
C PHE A 90 3.68 -0.07 -15.65
N GLY A 91 3.50 -0.35 -16.94
CA GLY A 91 4.54 -1.01 -17.75
C GLY A 91 4.85 -2.41 -17.22
N ASP A 92 6.13 -2.75 -17.13
CA ASP A 92 6.63 -4.04 -16.65
C ASP A 92 7.00 -4.04 -15.16
N TRP A 93 6.73 -2.96 -14.42
CA TRP A 93 7.17 -2.79 -13.04
C TRP A 93 6.71 -3.93 -12.13
N ASN A 94 5.40 -4.24 -12.14
CA ASN A 94 4.84 -5.26 -11.25
C ASN A 94 5.37 -6.66 -11.58
N GLU A 95 5.60 -6.95 -12.87
CA GLU A 95 6.19 -8.23 -13.29
C GLU A 95 7.64 -8.37 -12.81
N ARG A 96 8.41 -7.28 -12.87
CA ARG A 96 9.77 -7.24 -12.33
C ARG A 96 9.77 -7.38 -10.82
N CYS A 97 8.91 -6.65 -10.11
CA CYS A 97 8.74 -6.79 -8.66
C CYS A 97 8.41 -8.24 -8.27
N ALA A 98 7.46 -8.87 -8.96
CA ALA A 98 7.10 -10.26 -8.69
C ALA A 98 8.28 -11.23 -8.88
N ARG A 99 9.09 -11.02 -9.92
CA ARG A 99 10.29 -11.84 -10.19
C ARG A 99 11.36 -11.67 -9.11
N GLU A 100 11.73 -10.44 -8.80
CA GLU A 100 12.75 -10.14 -7.79
C GLU A 100 12.30 -10.63 -6.39
N HIS A 101 11.01 -10.51 -6.08
CA HIS A 101 10.44 -11.02 -4.84
C HIS A 101 10.53 -12.55 -4.77
N LEU A 102 10.17 -13.26 -5.84
CA LEU A 102 10.31 -14.70 -5.91
C LEU A 102 11.77 -15.15 -5.74
N ASP A 103 12.71 -14.45 -6.36
CA ASP A 103 14.14 -14.75 -6.23
C ASP A 103 14.66 -14.49 -4.81
N LEU A 104 14.18 -13.43 -4.15
CA LEU A 104 14.48 -13.14 -2.75
C LEU A 104 13.94 -14.25 -1.82
N PHE A 105 12.69 -14.66 -2.00
CA PHE A 105 12.08 -15.74 -1.20
C PHE A 105 12.79 -17.07 -1.40
N ASN A 106 13.17 -17.38 -2.64
CA ASN A 106 13.90 -18.61 -2.95
C ASN A 106 15.30 -18.61 -2.33
N SER A 107 16.05 -17.50 -2.44
CA SER A 107 17.38 -17.38 -1.84
C SER A 107 17.35 -17.33 -0.31
N SER A 108 16.27 -16.81 0.28
CA SER A 108 16.11 -16.69 1.73
C SER A 108 15.35 -17.85 2.39
N ARG A 109 14.99 -18.89 1.61
CA ARG A 109 14.09 -19.96 2.05
C ARG A 109 14.53 -20.64 3.35
N SER A 110 15.82 -20.92 3.53
CA SER A 110 16.33 -21.56 4.74
C SER A 110 16.14 -20.68 5.97
N VAL A 111 16.50 -19.40 5.87
CA VAL A 111 16.37 -18.44 6.97
C VAL A 111 14.89 -18.22 7.31
N LEU A 112 14.03 -18.07 6.30
CA LEU A 112 12.59 -17.94 6.52
C LEU A 112 11.99 -19.18 7.17
N ALA A 113 12.45 -20.38 6.81
CA ALA A 113 12.02 -21.62 7.46
C ALA A 113 12.43 -21.67 8.94
N ASP A 114 13.63 -21.18 9.28
CA ASP A 114 14.08 -21.08 10.67
C ASP A 114 13.23 -20.08 11.46
N VAL A 115 12.89 -18.92 10.88
CA VAL A 115 12.00 -17.92 11.48
C VAL A 115 10.60 -18.50 11.71
N VAL A 116 10.01 -19.12 10.69
CA VAL A 116 8.69 -19.76 10.79
C VAL A 116 8.71 -20.87 11.84
N GLY A 117 9.79 -21.66 11.89
CA GLY A 117 9.99 -22.70 12.88
C GLY A 117 10.05 -22.13 14.30
N PHE A 118 10.81 -21.04 14.50
CA PHE A 118 10.88 -20.36 15.78
C PHE A 118 9.51 -19.83 16.22
N VAL A 119 8.82 -19.07 15.37
CA VAL A 119 7.48 -18.54 15.68
C VAL A 119 6.53 -19.68 16.06
N SER A 120 6.45 -20.72 15.22
CA SER A 120 5.52 -21.82 15.42
C SER A 120 5.80 -22.65 16.67
N GLN A 121 7.05 -22.69 17.17
CA GLN A 121 7.46 -23.53 18.30
C GLN A 121 7.67 -22.76 19.60
N LYS A 122 7.95 -21.46 19.53
CA LYS A 122 8.44 -20.66 20.66
C LYS A 122 7.52 -19.49 21.02
N THR A 123 6.56 -19.16 20.17
CA THR A 123 5.62 -18.05 20.41
C THR A 123 4.17 -18.51 20.27
N LYS A 124 3.21 -17.63 20.56
CA LYS A 124 1.78 -17.84 20.29
C LYS A 124 1.32 -17.11 19.02
N ALA A 125 2.20 -16.32 18.42
CA ALA A 125 1.96 -15.65 17.17
C ALA A 125 1.68 -16.63 16.02
N ARG A 126 0.92 -16.17 15.04
CA ARG A 126 0.53 -16.93 13.86
C ARG A 126 1.17 -16.34 12.61
N VAL A 127 1.74 -17.21 11.78
CA VAL A 127 2.26 -16.81 10.46
C VAL A 127 1.10 -16.68 9.47
N ILE A 128 1.06 -15.57 8.74
CA ILE A 128 0.16 -15.36 7.61
C ILE A 128 0.88 -15.78 6.34
N TYR A 129 0.17 -16.52 5.47
CA TYR A 129 0.69 -16.95 4.18
C TYR A 129 -0.15 -16.38 3.04
N GLU A 130 0.52 -16.02 1.95
CA GLU A 130 -0.09 -15.76 0.65
C GLU A 130 0.63 -16.62 -0.38
N THR A 131 -0.12 -17.42 -1.16
CA THR A 131 0.46 -18.34 -2.16
C THR A 131 1.60 -19.22 -1.63
N ASN A 132 1.51 -19.64 -0.35
CA ASN A 132 2.52 -20.40 0.40
C ASN A 132 3.80 -19.62 0.82
N GLU A 133 3.88 -18.33 0.58
CA GLU A 133 4.95 -17.46 1.07
C GLU A 133 4.54 -16.83 2.41
N PRO A 134 5.39 -16.86 3.46
CA PRO A 134 5.10 -16.16 4.70
C PRO A 134 5.15 -14.64 4.46
N ILE A 135 4.02 -13.96 4.61
CA ILE A 135 3.87 -12.53 4.34
C ILE A 135 3.70 -11.67 5.60
N GLY A 136 3.54 -12.30 6.76
CA GLY A 136 3.38 -11.56 8.01
C GLY A 136 3.20 -12.44 9.22
N LEU A 137 3.13 -11.78 10.38
CA LEU A 137 2.90 -12.40 11.69
C LEU A 137 1.74 -11.67 12.38
N ILE A 138 0.86 -12.42 13.04
CA ILE A 138 -0.16 -11.88 13.93
C ILE A 138 0.20 -12.31 15.34
N ALA A 139 0.54 -11.35 16.20
CA ALA A 139 0.74 -11.58 17.62
C ALA A 139 -0.58 -12.04 18.28
N ASN A 140 -0.50 -12.86 19.32
CA ASN A 140 -1.68 -13.32 20.03
C ASN A 140 -2.26 -12.25 20.97
N ASN A 141 -1.43 -11.28 21.38
CA ASN A 141 -1.83 -10.13 22.20
C ASN A 141 -0.84 -8.96 22.01
N GLU A 142 -1.15 -7.83 22.65
CA GLU A 142 -0.37 -6.58 22.56
C GLU A 142 0.99 -6.66 23.27
N GLU A 143 1.12 -7.51 24.30
CA GLU A 143 2.40 -7.72 25.01
C GLU A 143 3.41 -8.51 24.16
N GLU A 144 2.94 -9.31 23.21
CA GLU A 144 3.76 -10.07 22.26
C GLU A 144 4.12 -9.27 20.99
N MET A 145 3.51 -8.09 20.79
CA MET A 145 3.75 -7.20 19.63
C MET A 145 4.98 -6.31 19.86
#